data_AF-A0AA39H531-F1
#
_entry.id   AF-A0AA39H531-F1
#
_cell.length_a   1.000
_cell.length_b   1.000
_cell.length_c   1.000
_cell.angle_alpha   90.00
_cell.angle_beta   90.00
_cell.angle_gamma   90.00
#
_symmetry.space_group_name_H-M   'P 1'
#
loop_
_entity.id
_entity.type
_entity.pdbx_description
1 polymer ?
#
loop_
_entity_poly.entity_id
_entity_poly.type
_entity_poly.pdbx_seq_one_letter_code
_entity_poly.pdbx_strand_id
1 'polypeptide(L)'
;MVGRTDPVILTLDSPVNPEVSIEFTLDGTNDEHVRMELIETMLIAFEFFPEVKAVLDREYPELHKATSITSLRDAMATFNKAAKTVTQPWKGTTPMSHCADQPIEGPLFKRIWTLVYNRSITDPRSLNKHYSAFSSETYGETSYDRMQKIIGHLKPSKKDVFVDLGSGIGQLVIHMAGASAVRKSVGIEIADLPFKYAKQLETEFKSFMRFFGKNPPASLPLGTREFLGPKVPPCHH
;
A
#
# COMPACT_ATOMS: atom_id res chain seq x y z
N MET A 1 -36.32 -6.14 12.10
CA MET A 1 -35.25 -6.82 11.35
C MET A 1 -34.85 -5.90 10.22
N VAL A 2 -33.75 -5.14 10.35
CA VAL A 2 -33.23 -4.35 9.23
C VAL A 2 -32.57 -5.35 8.29
N GLY A 3 -33.11 -5.49 7.08
CA GLY A 3 -32.57 -6.42 6.09
C GLY A 3 -31.12 -6.04 5.80
N ARG A 4 -30.19 -6.97 5.99
CA ARG A 4 -28.83 -6.81 5.46
C ARG A 4 -28.95 -6.78 3.94
N THR A 5 -28.73 -5.61 3.35
CA THR A 5 -28.45 -5.49 1.92
C THR A 5 -27.16 -6.23 1.61
N ASP A 6 -27.13 -6.95 0.50
CA ASP A 6 -25.93 -7.67 0.07
C ASP A 6 -24.75 -6.70 -0.09
N PRO A 7 -23.51 -7.11 0.27
CA PRO A 7 -22.34 -6.28 0.10
C PRO A 7 -22.17 -5.87 -1.36
N VAL A 8 -21.87 -4.59 -1.60
CA VAL A 8 -21.58 -4.09 -2.93
C VAL A 8 -20.07 -4.00 -3.12
N ILE A 9 -19.55 -4.69 -4.13
CA ILE A 9 -18.13 -4.66 -4.51
C ILE A 9 -17.97 -3.64 -5.65
N LEU A 10 -17.08 -2.68 -5.46
CA LEU A 10 -16.66 -1.70 -6.45
C LEU A 10 -15.22 -1.97 -6.86
N THR A 11 -14.92 -1.85 -8.15
CA THR A 11 -13.59 -2.19 -8.69
C THR A 11 -13.02 -1.01 -9.47
N LEU A 12 -11.82 -0.59 -9.09
CA LEU A 12 -11.05 0.43 -9.81
C LEU A 12 -9.95 -0.26 -10.63
N ASP A 13 -9.96 -0.06 -11.94
CA ASP A 13 -9.00 -0.66 -12.88
C ASP A 13 -7.70 0.16 -12.90
N SER A 14 -6.53 -0.48 -12.91
CA SER A 14 -5.26 0.25 -13.00
C SER A 14 -5.14 1.00 -14.33
N PRO A 15 -4.73 2.29 -14.33
CA PRO A 15 -4.45 3.05 -15.55
C PRO A 15 -3.24 2.58 -16.35
N VAL A 16 -2.47 1.61 -15.85
CA VAL A 16 -1.20 1.17 -16.45
C VAL A 16 -1.08 -0.35 -16.53
N ASN A 17 -1.81 -1.11 -15.69
CA ASN A 17 -1.77 -2.56 -15.67
C ASN A 17 -3.18 -3.17 -15.84
N PRO A 18 -3.55 -3.66 -17.04
CA PRO A 18 -4.91 -4.13 -17.31
C PRO A 18 -5.31 -5.37 -16.52
N GLU A 19 -4.37 -6.07 -15.89
CA GLU A 19 -4.61 -7.25 -15.06
C GLU A 19 -4.72 -6.91 -13.56
N VAL A 20 -4.59 -5.63 -13.20
CA VAL A 20 -4.60 -5.18 -11.81
C VAL A 20 -5.76 -4.25 -11.56
N SER A 21 -6.51 -4.54 -10.51
CA SER A 21 -7.58 -3.71 -10.00
C SER A 21 -7.56 -3.69 -8.47
N ILE A 22 -8.12 -2.64 -7.88
CA ILE A 22 -8.36 -2.56 -6.43
C ILE A 22 -9.86 -2.67 -6.17
N GLU A 23 -10.22 -3.58 -5.27
CA GLU A 23 -11.61 -3.81 -4.87
C GLU A 23 -11.94 -3.07 -3.58
N PHE A 24 -13.15 -2.50 -3.53
CA PHE A 24 -13.70 -1.77 -2.40
C PHE A 24 -15.06 -2.38 -2.05
N THR A 25 -15.20 -2.87 -0.82
CA THR A 25 -16.42 -3.55 -0.37
C THR A 25 -17.23 -2.63 0.54
N LEU A 26 -18.47 -2.37 0.15
CA LEU A 26 -19.46 -1.63 0.92
C LEU A 26 -20.44 -2.63 1.54
N ASP A 27 -20.39 -2.78 2.86
CA ASP A 27 -21.21 -3.74 3.62
C ASP A 27 -22.10 -3.08 4.68
N GLY A 28 -22.12 -1.75 4.72
CA GLY A 28 -22.88 -0.94 5.66
C GLY A 28 -22.21 -0.73 7.01
N THR A 29 -21.04 -1.33 7.29
CA THR A 29 -20.33 -1.16 8.56
C THR A 29 -19.26 -0.08 8.50
N ASN A 30 -18.53 0.02 7.38
CA ASN A 30 -17.38 0.91 7.24
C ASN A 30 -17.38 1.73 5.94
N ASP A 31 -18.54 1.88 5.32
CA ASP A 31 -18.73 2.50 3.99
C ASP A 31 -18.14 3.91 3.90
N GLU A 32 -18.17 4.67 5.01
CA GLU A 32 -17.54 5.99 5.11
C GLU A 32 -16.02 5.91 4.86
N HIS A 33 -15.33 5.00 5.54
CA HIS A 33 -13.89 4.83 5.38
C HIS A 33 -13.54 4.27 4.01
N VAL A 34 -14.33 3.31 3.50
CA VAL A 34 -14.18 2.74 2.16
C VAL A 34 -14.34 3.81 1.09
N ARG A 35 -15.29 4.74 1.28
CA ARG A 35 -15.44 5.90 0.40
C ARG A 35 -14.20 6.79 0.40
N MET A 36 -13.70 7.15 1.57
CA MET A 36 -12.50 7.99 1.68
C MET A 36 -11.28 7.31 1.06
N GLU A 37 -11.15 6.01 1.24
CA GLU A 37 -10.11 5.18 0.63
C GLU A 37 -10.18 5.19 -0.90
N LEU A 38 -11.38 5.02 -1.46
CA LEU A 38 -11.64 5.03 -2.90
C LEU A 38 -11.30 6.39 -3.52
N ILE A 39 -11.77 7.49 -2.89
CA ILE A 39 -11.45 8.86 -3.30
C ILE A 39 -9.94 9.07 -3.27
N GLU A 40 -9.28 8.73 -2.16
CA GLU A 40 -7.83 8.92 -2.02
C GLU A 40 -7.04 8.09 -3.02
N THR A 41 -7.50 6.88 -3.36
CA THR A 41 -6.89 6.03 -4.40
C THR A 41 -6.94 6.72 -5.76
N MET A 42 -8.08 7.31 -6.15
CA MET A 42 -8.18 8.08 -7.40
C MET A 42 -7.32 9.34 -7.36
N LEU A 43 -7.29 10.07 -6.25
CA LEU A 43 -6.47 11.27 -6.10
C LEU A 43 -4.98 10.97 -6.19
N ILE A 44 -4.51 9.84 -5.62
CA ILE A 44 -3.12 9.39 -5.78
C ILE A 44 -2.87 8.99 -7.24
N ALA A 45 -3.81 8.28 -7.88
CA ALA A 45 -3.66 7.90 -9.29
C ALA A 45 -3.49 9.13 -10.20
N PHE A 46 -4.16 10.24 -9.91
CA PHE A 46 -4.02 11.48 -10.67
C PHE A 46 -2.61 12.08 -10.62
N GLU A 47 -1.84 11.84 -9.56
CA GLU A 47 -0.44 12.27 -9.47
C GLU A 47 0.47 11.49 -10.44
N PHE A 48 0.08 10.25 -10.76
CA PHE A 48 0.80 9.41 -11.73
C PHE A 48 0.26 9.52 -13.16
N PHE A 49 -1.03 9.82 -13.31
CA PHE A 49 -1.77 9.78 -14.58
C PHE A 49 -2.60 11.07 -14.77
N PRO A 50 -1.96 12.22 -15.07
CA PRO A 50 -2.64 13.50 -15.22
C PRO A 50 -3.68 13.50 -16.36
N GLU A 51 -3.55 12.63 -17.36
CA GLU A 51 -4.52 12.47 -18.44
C GLU A 51 -5.85 11.90 -17.93
N VAL A 52 -5.79 10.96 -16.98
CA VAL A 52 -6.99 10.42 -16.32
C VAL A 52 -7.64 11.52 -15.47
N LYS A 53 -6.82 12.31 -14.75
CA LYS A 53 -7.30 13.46 -13.98
C LYS A 53 -8.06 14.46 -14.85
N ALA A 54 -7.53 14.82 -16.01
CA ALA A 54 -8.15 15.81 -16.90
C ALA A 54 -9.56 15.40 -17.37
N VAL A 55 -9.80 14.09 -17.56
CA VAL A 55 -11.14 13.57 -17.89
C VAL A 55 -12.07 13.70 -16.68
N LEU A 56 -11.60 13.32 -15.49
CA LEU A 56 -12.43 13.33 -14.28
C LEU A 56 -12.73 14.74 -13.79
N ASP A 57 -11.78 15.68 -13.85
CA ASP A 57 -11.99 17.07 -13.41
C ASP A 57 -13.12 17.76 -14.19
N ARG A 58 -13.35 17.37 -15.45
CA ARG A 58 -14.41 17.95 -16.28
C ARG A 58 -15.82 17.55 -15.81
N GLU A 59 -15.96 16.32 -15.31
CA GLU A 59 -17.25 15.73 -14.93
C GLU A 59 -17.46 15.75 -13.40
N TYR A 60 -16.37 15.70 -12.64
CA TYR A 60 -16.33 15.60 -11.17
C TYR A 60 -15.24 16.51 -10.55
N PRO A 61 -15.30 17.84 -10.74
CA PRO A 61 -14.26 18.77 -10.26
C PRO A 61 -14.05 18.75 -8.73
N GLU A 62 -15.10 18.40 -7.99
CA GLU A 62 -15.10 18.35 -6.52
C GLU A 62 -15.14 16.90 -6.00
N LEU A 63 -14.48 15.96 -6.70
CA LEU A 63 -14.46 14.53 -6.35
C LEU A 63 -14.10 14.27 -4.87
N HIS A 64 -13.18 15.06 -4.31
CA HIS A 64 -12.76 14.98 -2.92
C HIS A 64 -13.87 15.27 -1.89
N LYS A 65 -14.99 15.88 -2.31
CA LYS A 65 -16.17 16.18 -1.49
C LYS A 65 -17.33 15.21 -1.76
N ALA A 66 -17.15 14.20 -2.60
CA ALA A 66 -18.22 13.27 -2.92
C ALA A 66 -18.63 12.46 -1.68
N THR A 67 -19.90 12.58 -1.30
CA THR A 67 -20.49 11.85 -0.16
C THR A 67 -21.44 10.74 -0.61
N SER A 68 -22.00 10.84 -1.82
CA SER A 68 -22.94 9.88 -2.38
C SER A 68 -22.22 8.70 -3.05
N ILE A 69 -22.62 7.49 -2.68
CA ILE A 69 -22.13 6.25 -3.30
C ILE A 69 -22.46 6.22 -4.79
N THR A 70 -23.62 6.73 -5.21
CA THR A 70 -24.01 6.77 -6.64
C THR A 70 -23.03 7.62 -7.44
N SER A 71 -22.75 8.84 -6.97
CA SER A 71 -21.79 9.74 -7.64
C SER A 71 -20.39 9.13 -7.72
N LEU A 72 -19.99 8.35 -6.72
CA LEU A 72 -18.71 7.66 -6.73
C LEU A 72 -18.68 6.50 -7.72
N ARG A 73 -19.75 5.72 -7.84
CA ARG A 73 -19.85 4.67 -8.85
C ARG A 73 -19.72 5.27 -10.26
N ASP A 74 -20.38 6.39 -10.51
CA ASP A 74 -20.29 7.06 -11.80
C ASP A 74 -18.88 7.61 -12.05
N ALA A 75 -18.27 8.25 -11.04
CA ALA A 75 -16.88 8.72 -11.12
C ALA A 75 -15.88 7.58 -11.36
N MET A 76 -16.05 6.43 -10.70
CA MET A 76 -15.25 5.22 -10.93
C MET A 76 -15.44 4.67 -12.35
N ALA A 77 -16.67 4.68 -12.87
CA ALA A 77 -16.93 4.25 -14.24
C ALA A 77 -16.22 5.17 -15.25
N THR A 78 -16.25 6.48 -15.03
CA THR A 78 -15.50 7.46 -15.82
C THR A 78 -13.99 7.24 -15.68
N PHE A 79 -13.50 6.97 -14.45
CA PHE A 79 -12.09 6.63 -14.21
C PHE A 79 -11.66 5.40 -15.00
N ASN A 80 -12.39 4.28 -14.89
CA ASN A 80 -12.06 3.02 -15.56
C ASN A 80 -12.10 3.18 -17.08
N LYS A 81 -13.02 3.98 -17.61
CA LYS A 81 -13.08 4.31 -19.04
C LYS A 81 -11.87 5.13 -19.48
N ALA A 82 -11.47 6.13 -18.69
CA ALA A 82 -10.29 6.95 -18.96
C ALA A 82 -9.00 6.10 -18.87
N ALA A 83 -8.85 5.28 -17.84
CA ALA A 83 -7.76 4.31 -17.67
C ALA A 83 -7.61 3.38 -18.88
N LYS A 84 -8.72 2.81 -19.39
CA LYS A 84 -8.72 2.00 -20.62
C LYS A 84 -8.27 2.78 -21.86
N THR A 85 -8.61 4.06 -21.94
CA THR A 85 -8.21 4.92 -23.07
C THR A 85 -6.71 5.25 -23.00
N VAL A 86 -6.18 5.52 -21.80
CA VAL A 86 -4.75 5.79 -21.57
C VAL A 86 -3.89 4.56 -21.86
N THR A 87 -4.35 3.35 -21.51
CA THR A 87 -3.62 2.09 -21.75
C THR A 87 -3.59 1.66 -23.23
N GLN A 88 -4.55 2.07 -24.07
CA GLN A 88 -4.63 1.67 -25.48
C GLN A 88 -3.40 2.04 -26.33
N PRO A 89 -2.91 3.30 -26.33
CA PRO A 89 -1.72 3.68 -27.10
C PRO A 89 -0.43 3.00 -26.62
N TRP A 90 -0.41 2.39 -25.43
CA TRP A 90 0.80 1.85 -24.81
C TRP A 90 1.07 0.38 -25.17
N LYS A 91 0.17 -0.24 -25.94
CA LYS A 91 0.35 -1.58 -26.52
C LYS A 91 1.32 -1.63 -27.72
N GLY A 92 1.78 -0.47 -28.21
CA GLY A 92 2.47 -0.34 -29.50
C GLY A 92 3.98 -0.12 -29.46
N THR A 93 4.49 0.94 -28.81
CA THR A 93 5.87 1.38 -29.12
C THR A 93 6.56 2.32 -28.12
N THR A 94 5.94 2.69 -26.99
CA THR A 94 6.54 3.67 -26.06
C THR A 94 7.06 3.00 -24.79
N PRO A 95 8.37 3.09 -24.47
CA PRO A 95 8.90 2.64 -23.19
C PRO A 95 8.22 3.40 -22.06
N MET A 96 7.71 2.66 -21.08
CA MET A 96 6.90 3.19 -19.98
C MET A 96 7.76 4.05 -19.04
N SER A 97 7.83 5.36 -19.29
CA SER A 97 8.60 6.32 -18.49
C SER A 97 8.18 6.37 -17.02
N HIS A 98 6.93 5.99 -16.70
CA HIS A 98 6.39 6.00 -15.34
C HIS A 98 6.61 4.68 -14.56
N CYS A 99 7.09 3.62 -15.21
CA CYS A 99 7.39 2.30 -14.62
C CYS A 99 8.77 2.18 -13.97
N ALA A 100 9.51 3.28 -13.82
CA ALA A 100 10.84 3.18 -13.25
C ALA A 100 10.80 2.62 -11.81
N ASP A 101 11.75 1.74 -11.48
CA ASP A 101 12.10 1.25 -10.13
C ASP A 101 12.62 2.38 -9.22
N GLN A 102 12.16 3.61 -9.45
CA GLN A 102 12.50 4.80 -8.69
C GLN A 102 11.64 4.82 -7.43
N PRO A 103 12.22 5.16 -6.27
CA PRO A 103 11.47 5.37 -5.04
C PRO A 103 10.36 6.40 -5.24
N ILE A 104 9.23 6.21 -4.56
CA ILE A 104 8.22 7.26 -4.47
C ILE A 104 8.67 8.21 -3.37
N GLU A 105 8.84 9.49 -3.72
CA GLU A 105 9.38 10.48 -2.79
C GLU A 105 8.29 11.23 -2.02
N GLY A 106 8.65 11.67 -0.81
CA GLY A 106 7.98 12.78 -0.13
C GLY A 106 6.50 12.54 0.25
N PRO A 107 5.63 13.55 0.11
CA PRO A 107 4.23 13.49 0.53
C PRO A 107 3.40 12.41 -0.17
N LEU A 108 3.71 12.08 -1.42
CA LEU A 108 2.95 11.10 -2.20
C LEU A 108 3.11 9.69 -1.62
N PHE A 109 4.34 9.32 -1.24
CA PHE A 109 4.56 8.03 -0.58
C PHE A 109 3.88 7.96 0.78
N LYS A 110 3.83 9.08 1.54
CA LYS A 110 3.10 9.14 2.81
C LYS A 110 1.62 8.81 2.62
N ARG A 111 0.99 9.36 1.58
CA ARG A 111 -0.41 9.09 1.23
C ARG A 111 -0.65 7.61 0.91
N ILE A 112 0.17 7.02 0.03
CA ILE A 112 0.10 5.58 -0.31
C ILE A 112 0.32 4.71 0.93
N TRP A 113 1.34 5.03 1.72
CA TRP A 113 1.67 4.28 2.94
C TRP A 113 0.52 4.32 3.95
N THR A 114 -0.09 5.49 4.17
CA THR A 114 -1.26 5.64 5.06
C THR A 114 -2.47 4.88 4.55
N LEU A 115 -2.73 4.94 3.24
CA LEU A 115 -3.82 4.20 2.59
C LEU A 115 -3.68 2.69 2.82
N VAL A 116 -2.50 2.14 2.50
CA VAL A 116 -2.17 0.72 2.65
C VAL A 116 -2.23 0.29 4.12
N TYR A 117 -1.71 1.10 5.04
CA TYR A 117 -1.77 0.81 6.47
C TYR A 117 -3.22 0.73 6.97
N ASN A 118 -4.04 1.73 6.66
CA ASN A 118 -5.44 1.77 7.09
C ASN A 118 -6.26 0.61 6.53
N ARG A 119 -5.98 0.20 5.28
CA ARG A 119 -6.63 -0.96 4.66
C ARG A 119 -6.18 -2.30 5.28
N SER A 120 -4.95 -2.38 5.78
CA SER A 120 -4.35 -3.63 6.25
C SER A 120 -4.56 -3.91 7.73
N ILE A 121 -4.68 -2.87 8.55
CA ILE A 121 -4.73 -2.99 10.02
C ILE A 121 -6.14 -2.70 10.53
N THR A 122 -6.94 -3.76 10.66
CA THR A 122 -8.36 -3.66 11.02
C THR A 122 -8.62 -3.38 12.50
N ASP A 123 -7.74 -3.84 13.41
CA ASP A 123 -7.84 -3.56 14.84
C ASP A 123 -6.47 -3.12 15.40
N PRO A 124 -6.11 -1.84 15.30
CA PRO A 124 -4.87 -1.33 15.88
C PRO A 124 -4.78 -1.50 17.40
N ARG A 125 -5.92 -1.58 18.11
CA ARG A 125 -5.95 -1.72 19.57
C ARG A 125 -5.52 -3.11 20.01
N SER A 126 -5.76 -4.13 19.19
CA SER A 126 -5.26 -5.48 19.44
C SER A 126 -3.72 -5.51 19.53
N LEU A 127 -3.03 -4.69 18.73
CA LEU A 127 -1.56 -4.59 18.75
C LEU A 127 -1.04 -3.99 20.06
N ASN A 128 -1.73 -2.99 20.61
CA ASN A 128 -1.39 -2.41 21.92
C ASN A 128 -1.47 -3.42 23.07
N LYS A 129 -2.37 -4.41 22.98
CA LYS A 129 -2.47 -5.48 23.98
C LYS A 129 -1.31 -6.48 23.87
N HIS A 130 -0.81 -6.71 22.66
CA HIS A 130 0.32 -7.60 22.41
C HIS A 130 1.66 -7.02 22.86
N TYR A 131 1.83 -5.69 22.82
CA TYR A 131 3.02 -5.00 23.29
C TYR A 131 2.83 -4.31 24.64
N SER A 132 2.07 -4.90 25.57
CA SER A 132 1.67 -4.30 26.86
C SER A 132 2.80 -3.74 27.76
N ALA A 133 4.07 -4.00 27.44
CA ALA A 133 5.25 -3.36 28.06
C ALA A 133 5.64 -1.99 27.47
N PHE A 134 5.06 -1.59 26.33
CA PHE A 134 5.21 -0.27 25.72
C PHE A 134 3.86 0.44 25.82
N SER A 135 3.85 1.57 26.53
CA SER A 135 2.65 2.28 27.00
C SER A 135 1.64 2.64 25.90
N SER A 136 0.41 2.89 26.34
CA SER A 136 -0.81 3.20 25.57
C SER A 136 -0.74 4.36 24.55
N GLU A 137 0.42 4.98 24.35
CA GLU A 137 0.63 6.12 23.46
C GLU A 137 1.52 5.80 22.24
N THR A 138 2.11 4.60 22.14
CA THR A 138 3.24 4.39 21.21
C THR A 138 2.88 3.75 19.85
N TYR A 139 1.62 3.37 19.60
CA TYR A 139 1.20 2.76 18.32
C TYR A 139 0.48 3.74 17.37
N GLY A 140 0.86 5.01 17.43
CA GLY A 140 0.56 6.03 16.42
C GLY A 140 1.77 6.93 16.14
N GLU A 141 2.89 6.72 16.85
CA GLU A 141 3.98 7.69 16.93
C GLU A 141 5.33 7.16 16.46
N THR A 142 5.44 5.94 15.93
CA THR A 142 6.52 5.64 14.97
C THR A 142 6.14 6.27 13.62
N SER A 143 6.05 7.59 13.63
CA SER A 143 5.50 8.37 12.53
C SER A 143 6.32 8.11 11.27
N TYR A 144 5.66 8.15 10.12
CA TYR A 144 6.29 8.21 8.80
C TYR A 144 7.61 9.01 8.80
N ASP A 145 7.63 10.13 9.52
CA ASP A 145 8.76 11.04 9.63
C ASP A 145 9.97 10.42 10.37
N ARG A 146 9.75 9.54 11.35
CA ARG A 146 10.83 8.76 12.01
C ARG A 146 11.44 7.75 11.04
N MET A 147 10.63 7.01 10.30
CA MET A 147 11.14 6.05 9.30
C MET A 147 11.87 6.77 8.16
N GLN A 148 11.38 7.93 7.73
CA GLN A 148 12.09 8.79 6.78
C GLN A 148 13.47 9.22 7.29
N LYS A 149 13.60 9.58 8.58
CA LYS A 149 14.91 9.89 9.19
C LYS A 149 15.86 8.70 9.15
N ILE A 150 15.38 7.49 9.43
CA ILE A 150 16.18 6.25 9.36
C ILE A 150 16.71 6.05 7.94
N ILE A 151 15.83 6.11 6.93
CA ILE A 151 16.21 5.94 5.53
C ILE A 151 17.19 7.03 5.10
N GLY A 152 16.94 8.28 5.48
CA GLY A 152 17.81 9.42 5.18
C GLY A 152 19.19 9.30 5.82
N HIS A 153 19.31 8.63 6.96
CA HIS A 153 20.59 8.34 7.60
C HIS A 153 21.32 7.17 6.93
N LEU A 154 20.62 6.07 6.64
CA LEU A 154 21.20 4.86 6.05
C LEU A 154 21.61 5.05 4.58
N LYS A 155 20.88 5.89 3.84
CA LYS A 155 21.03 6.13 2.39
C LYS A 155 21.22 4.84 1.58
N PRO A 156 20.25 3.89 1.65
CA PRO A 156 20.37 2.60 0.99
C PRO A 156 20.52 2.73 -0.53
N SER A 157 21.30 1.84 -1.11
CA SER A 157 21.56 1.74 -2.54
C SER A 157 21.02 0.42 -3.13
N LYS A 158 21.04 0.33 -4.46
CA LYS A 158 20.61 -0.87 -5.22
C LYS A 158 21.47 -2.11 -4.97
N LYS A 159 22.52 -2.01 -4.15
CA LYS A 159 23.38 -3.14 -3.75
C LYS A 159 23.01 -3.71 -2.39
N ASP A 160 22.27 -2.94 -1.58
CA ASP A 160 22.05 -3.22 -0.17
C ASP A 160 20.84 -4.13 0.04
N VAL A 161 20.89 -4.94 1.10
CA VAL A 161 19.78 -5.73 1.61
C VAL A 161 19.48 -5.23 3.01
N PHE A 162 18.26 -4.76 3.21
CA PHE A 162 17.78 -4.33 4.51
C PHE A 162 17.07 -5.49 5.22
N VAL A 163 17.36 -5.67 6.51
CA VAL A 163 16.75 -6.68 7.38
C VAL A 163 16.29 -6.02 8.68
N ASP A 164 15.02 -6.18 9.00
CA ASP A 164 14.38 -5.72 10.24
C ASP A 164 14.03 -6.93 11.12
N LEU A 165 14.64 -7.02 12.30
CA LEU A 165 14.49 -8.13 13.24
C LEU A 165 13.50 -7.72 14.34
N GLY A 166 12.39 -8.45 14.47
CA GLY A 166 11.27 -8.01 15.29
C GLY A 166 10.47 -6.92 14.58
N SER A 167 10.21 -7.12 13.28
CA SER A 167 9.64 -6.10 12.40
C SER A 167 8.19 -5.70 12.73
N GLY A 168 7.55 -6.38 13.68
CA GLY A 168 6.14 -6.20 14.01
C GLY A 168 5.28 -6.40 12.78
N ILE A 169 4.46 -5.40 12.47
CA ILE A 169 3.60 -5.42 11.28
C ILE A 169 4.34 -5.06 9.97
N GLY A 170 5.65 -4.80 9.99
CA GLY A 170 6.46 -4.58 8.79
C GLY A 170 6.41 -3.16 8.19
N GLN A 171 6.04 -2.14 8.97
CA GLN A 171 5.97 -0.75 8.49
C GLN A 171 7.31 -0.23 7.93
N LEU A 172 8.42 -0.43 8.65
CA LEU A 172 9.74 0.01 8.20
C LEU A 172 10.19 -0.76 6.97
N VAL A 173 9.81 -2.04 6.86
CA VAL A 173 10.14 -2.91 5.73
C VAL A 173 9.51 -2.39 4.44
N ILE A 174 8.20 -2.09 4.44
CA ILE A 174 7.52 -1.53 3.27
C ILE A 174 7.96 -0.09 2.97
N HIS A 175 8.30 0.68 4.01
CA HIS A 175 8.82 2.04 3.85
C HIS A 175 10.17 2.01 3.14
N MET A 176 11.09 1.16 3.62
CA MET A 176 12.38 0.93 3.01
C MET A 176 12.24 0.43 1.56
N ALA A 177 11.28 -0.45 1.28
CA ALA A 177 11.03 -0.94 -0.07
C ALA A 177 10.45 0.13 -1.01
N GLY A 178 9.53 0.97 -0.54
CA GLY A 178 8.83 1.94 -1.38
C GLY A 178 9.53 3.28 -1.57
N ALA A 179 10.32 3.71 -0.58
CA ALA A 179 10.91 5.05 -0.53
C ALA A 179 12.44 5.05 -0.43
N SER A 180 13.11 3.94 -0.76
CA SER A 180 14.58 3.91 -0.89
C SER A 180 15.01 3.12 -2.11
N ALA A 181 16.30 3.24 -2.48
CA ALA A 181 16.87 2.50 -3.59
C ALA A 181 17.35 1.08 -3.20
N VAL A 182 16.96 0.55 -2.02
CA VAL A 182 17.40 -0.76 -1.53
C VAL A 182 17.11 -1.87 -2.55
N ARG A 183 17.99 -2.86 -2.68
CA ARG A 183 17.73 -4.02 -3.56
C ARG A 183 16.62 -4.91 -3.04
N LYS A 184 16.59 -5.10 -1.71
CA LYS A 184 15.70 -6.03 -1.03
C LYS A 184 15.45 -5.56 0.40
N SER A 185 14.20 -5.65 0.85
CA SER A 185 13.79 -5.33 2.20
C SER A 185 13.12 -6.56 2.84
N VAL A 186 13.55 -6.94 4.03
CA VAL A 186 13.13 -8.17 4.71
C VAL A 186 12.75 -7.85 6.16
N GLY A 187 11.56 -8.27 6.60
CA GLY A 187 11.12 -8.22 8.00
C GLY A 187 10.95 -9.60 8.60
N ILE A 188 11.46 -9.80 9.81
CA ILE A 188 11.31 -11.06 10.55
C ILE A 188 10.48 -10.76 11.80
N GLU A 189 9.35 -11.45 11.94
CA GLU A 189 8.46 -11.34 13.10
C GLU A 189 8.03 -12.74 13.57
N ILE A 190 8.00 -12.93 14.89
CA ILE A 190 7.71 -14.22 15.53
C ILE A 190 6.28 -14.23 16.11
N ALA A 191 5.76 -13.08 16.52
CA ALA A 191 4.43 -12.94 17.07
C ALA A 191 3.35 -13.12 15.99
N ASP A 192 2.43 -14.05 16.22
CA ASP A 192 1.44 -14.47 15.21
C ASP A 192 0.53 -13.31 14.74
N LEU A 193 0.06 -12.44 15.64
CA LEU A 193 -0.83 -11.34 15.25
C LEU A 193 -0.11 -10.25 14.43
N PRO A 194 1.01 -9.66 14.88
CA PRO A 194 1.79 -8.74 14.05
C PRO A 194 2.22 -9.36 12.71
N PHE A 195 2.60 -10.63 12.70
CA PHE A 195 2.92 -11.36 11.47
C PHE A 195 1.73 -11.43 10.50
N LYS A 196 0.53 -11.74 10.99
CA LYS A 196 -0.70 -11.77 10.17
C LYS A 196 -0.95 -10.40 9.53
N TYR A 197 -0.81 -9.32 10.30
CA TYR A 197 -0.95 -7.97 9.77
C TYR A 197 0.16 -7.59 8.79
N ALA A 198 1.40 -8.03 9.01
CA ALA A 198 2.51 -7.82 8.07
C ALA A 198 2.24 -8.48 6.71
N LYS A 199 1.62 -9.66 6.69
CA LYS A 199 1.20 -10.35 5.47
C LYS A 199 0.12 -9.59 4.70
N GLN A 200 -0.87 -9.04 5.41
CA GLN A 200 -1.89 -8.20 4.79
C GLN A 200 -1.25 -6.92 4.24
N LEU A 201 -0.43 -6.25 5.04
CA LEU A 201 0.28 -5.02 4.68
C LEU A 201 1.14 -5.21 3.43
N GLU A 202 1.88 -6.31 3.35
CA GLU A 202 2.66 -6.68 2.17
C GLU A 202 1.79 -6.86 0.92
N THR A 203 0.67 -7.57 1.07
CA THR A 203 -0.23 -7.89 -0.05
C THR A 203 -0.85 -6.61 -0.60
N GLU A 204 -1.40 -5.78 0.26
CA GLU A 204 -1.99 -4.50 -0.13
C GLU A 204 -0.94 -3.57 -0.72
N PHE A 205 0.23 -3.45 -0.10
CA PHE A 205 1.33 -2.64 -0.63
C PHE A 205 1.70 -3.05 -2.06
N LYS A 206 1.90 -4.35 -2.31
CA LYS A 206 2.20 -4.87 -3.66
C LYS A 206 1.08 -4.58 -4.65
N SER A 207 -0.18 -4.76 -4.25
CA SER A 207 -1.34 -4.47 -5.10
C SER A 207 -1.40 -3.00 -5.50
N PHE A 208 -1.28 -2.07 -4.54
CA PHE A 208 -1.27 -0.63 -4.84
C PHE A 208 -0.07 -0.21 -5.67
N MET A 209 1.13 -0.71 -5.36
CA MET A 209 2.31 -0.37 -6.16
C MET A 209 2.14 -0.85 -7.61
N ARG A 210 1.67 -2.08 -7.84
CA ARG A 210 1.37 -2.58 -9.19
C ARG A 210 0.26 -1.77 -9.86
N PHE A 211 -0.76 -1.37 -9.12
CA PHE A 211 -1.84 -0.52 -9.60
C PHE A 211 -1.33 0.84 -10.10
N PHE A 212 -0.34 1.42 -9.44
CA PHE A 212 0.34 2.65 -9.87
C PHE A 212 1.51 2.41 -10.85
N GLY A 213 1.72 1.18 -11.33
CA GLY A 213 2.78 0.85 -12.29
C GLY A 213 4.19 0.80 -11.68
N LYS A 214 4.29 0.64 -10.36
CA LYS A 214 5.54 0.52 -9.62
C LYS A 214 5.84 -0.93 -9.27
N ASN A 215 7.11 -1.30 -9.33
CA ASN A 215 7.62 -2.59 -8.91
C ASN A 215 8.49 -2.38 -7.66
N PRO A 216 7.94 -2.48 -6.44
CA PRO A 216 8.76 -2.36 -5.25
C PRO A 216 9.73 -3.55 -5.21
N PRO A 217 10.98 -3.35 -4.74
CA PRO A 217 11.94 -4.43 -4.56
C PRO A 217 11.30 -5.58 -3.78
N ALA A 218 11.46 -6.81 -4.30
CA ALA A 218 10.76 -7.99 -3.81
C ALA A 218 10.86 -8.14 -2.29
N SER A 219 9.73 -8.13 -1.61
CA SER A 219 9.64 -8.43 -0.18
C SER A 219 9.48 -9.93 0.08
N LEU A 220 10.34 -10.41 0.99
CA LEU A 220 10.21 -11.51 1.96
C LEU A 220 10.03 -12.99 1.55
N PRO A 221 10.85 -13.91 2.12
CA PRO A 221 10.38 -15.17 2.70
C PRO A 221 9.95 -14.96 4.17
N LEU A 222 8.73 -15.36 4.50
CA LEU A 222 8.08 -15.19 5.81
C LEU A 222 7.82 -16.57 6.45
N GLY A 223 8.36 -16.80 7.66
CA GLY A 223 8.27 -18.04 8.46
C GLY A 223 9.65 -18.72 8.64
N THR A 224 10.11 -19.24 9.80
CA THR A 224 9.44 -19.82 10.99
C THR A 224 10.41 -19.79 12.19
N ARG A 225 9.83 -19.56 13.38
CA ARG A 225 10.20 -20.01 14.74
C ARG A 225 11.68 -20.34 15.05
N GLU A 226 12.17 -19.70 16.12
CA GLU A 226 13.52 -19.76 16.72
C GLU A 226 14.63 -19.04 15.94
N PHE A 227 14.91 -17.81 16.38
CA PHE A 227 16.15 -17.10 16.06
C PHE A 227 17.35 -17.59 16.90
N LEU A 228 17.11 -18.37 17.97
CA LEU A 228 18.13 -18.87 18.91
C LEU A 228 18.32 -20.39 18.88
N GLY A 229 17.64 -21.11 17.98
CA GLY A 229 17.94 -22.52 17.70
C GLY A 229 19.14 -22.61 16.73
N PRO A 230 20.09 -23.55 16.92
CA PRO A 230 21.32 -23.57 16.15
C PRO A 230 21.03 -23.84 14.68
N LYS A 231 21.26 -22.84 13.82
CA LYS A 231 21.30 -22.98 12.36
C LYS A 231 22.56 -22.34 11.77
N VAL A 232 23.71 -22.66 12.36
CA VAL A 232 25.00 -22.51 11.69
C VAL A 232 25.57 -23.92 11.57
N PRO A 233 25.64 -24.52 10.37
CA PRO A 233 26.40 -25.76 10.22
C PRO A 233 27.86 -25.46 10.57
N PRO A 234 28.54 -26.32 11.35
CA PRO A 234 29.93 -26.08 11.72
C PRO A 234 30.78 -25.98 10.46
N CYS A 235 31.56 -24.91 10.35
CA CYS A 235 32.61 -24.83 9.35
C CYS A 235 33.61 -25.95 9.63
N HIS A 236 33.63 -26.97 8.79
CA HIS A 236 34.69 -27.96 8.78
C HIS A 236 35.93 -27.33 8.12
N HIS A 237 36.99 -27.19 8.90
CA HIS A 237 38.36 -27.08 8.40
C HIS A 237 38.87 -28.47 8.00
#